data_AF-A0A9P0PN68-F1
#
_entry.id   AF-A0A9P0PN68-F1
#
_cell.length_a   1.000
_cell.length_b   1.000
_cell.length_c   1.000
_cell.angle_alpha   90.00
_cell.angle_beta   90.00
_cell.angle_gamma   90.00
#
_symmetry.space_group_name_H-M   'P 1'
#
loop_
_entity.id
_entity.type
_entity.pdbx_description
1 polymer ?
#
loop_
_entity_poly.entity_id
_entity_poly.type
_entity_poly.pdbx_seq_one_letter_code
_entity_poly.pdbx_strand_id
1 'polypeptide(L)'
;MAAVKTEMKEETTEDQENELDEVENDHTEEAKKKKKKKKKNKSAGDSAIGKIEGEEKASTTAADIPAENGAAEAAEGGDAEKKKKKRNRKKGGKPQQTDPPTVPIVDLYPDGVFPIGEIEEYAPGKDDRTAVNRMTSEEKRAMDRMHNDIYNEVRLAAEAHRQTRKHIQKFIKPGMTMIEICEELENTARKLIGENGLKAGLAFPTGCSRNHCAAHYTPNAGDPTVFEYDDVVKIDFGTHINGRIIDCAFTHTFNPKYDKLVEAVRDATNTGIKAAGIDVQLCDIGAQIQEVMESYEVELDGKTYQVKSIRNLNGHSISPYSK
;
A
#
# COMPACT_ATOMS: atom_id res chain seq x y z
N MET A 1 -59.19 -14.58 3.99
CA MET A 1 -60.26 -15.00 3.05
C MET A 1 -59.59 -15.53 1.78
N ALA A 2 -60.08 -16.68 1.30
CA ALA A 2 -59.72 -17.49 0.11
C ALA A 2 -58.78 -16.86 -0.95
N ALA A 3 -57.67 -17.49 -1.36
CA ALA A 3 -57.46 -18.77 -2.07
C ALA A 3 -57.91 -18.76 -3.55
N VAL A 4 -56.96 -18.84 -4.50
CA VAL A 4 -56.98 -19.75 -5.66
C VAL A 4 -55.52 -20.12 -6.02
N LYS A 5 -55.16 -21.39 -5.80
CA LYS A 5 -54.02 -22.10 -6.38
C LYS A 5 -54.49 -22.73 -7.70
N THR A 6 -53.62 -22.79 -8.69
CA THR A 6 -53.81 -23.63 -9.89
C THR A 6 -52.90 -24.85 -9.75
N GLU A 7 -53.47 -26.04 -9.90
CA GLU A 7 -52.80 -27.34 -9.78
C GLU A 7 -52.06 -27.74 -11.06
N MET A 8 -50.96 -28.47 -10.86
CA MET A 8 -50.17 -29.20 -11.85
C MET A 8 -50.84 -30.55 -12.17
N LYS A 9 -50.57 -31.08 -13.37
CA LYS A 9 -50.64 -32.51 -13.66
C LYS A 9 -49.23 -33.03 -13.93
N GLU A 10 -48.85 -34.05 -13.16
CA GLU A 10 -47.71 -34.94 -13.39
C GLU A 10 -48.08 -36.03 -14.38
N GLU A 11 -47.09 -36.48 -15.17
CA GLU A 11 -46.99 -37.87 -15.60
C GLU A 11 -45.53 -38.31 -15.43
N THR A 12 -45.39 -39.46 -14.77
CA THR A 12 -44.19 -40.14 -14.30
C THR A 12 -43.68 -41.20 -15.28
N THR A 13 -42.39 -41.52 -15.22
CA THR A 13 -41.74 -42.87 -15.26
C THR A 13 -40.22 -42.63 -15.43
N GLU A 14 -39.41 -42.71 -14.36
CA GLU A 14 -38.73 -43.90 -13.78
C GLU A 14 -37.56 -44.47 -14.61
N ASP A 15 -36.39 -44.40 -13.96
CA ASP A 15 -35.24 -45.31 -13.93
C ASP A 15 -34.31 -45.52 -15.15
N GLN A 16 -33.05 -45.08 -14.99
CA GLN A 16 -31.91 -46.01 -14.81
C GLN A 16 -30.63 -45.28 -14.36
N GLU A 17 -30.07 -45.76 -13.25
CA GLU A 17 -28.75 -45.45 -12.69
C GLU A 17 -27.62 -46.22 -13.38
N ASN A 18 -26.39 -45.73 -13.15
CA ASN A 18 -25.05 -46.33 -13.37
C ASN A 18 -24.43 -46.21 -14.77
N GLU A 19 -23.32 -45.46 -14.87
CA GLU A 19 -21.96 -46.04 -14.77
C GLU A 19 -20.90 -44.93 -14.66
N LEU A 20 -20.07 -45.06 -13.62
CA LEU A 20 -18.73 -44.48 -13.48
C LEU A 20 -17.78 -45.39 -14.26
N ASP A 21 -16.88 -44.82 -15.06
CA ASP A 21 -15.70 -45.56 -15.53
C ASP A 21 -14.42 -44.79 -15.20
N GLU A 22 -13.69 -45.40 -14.26
CA GLU A 22 -12.27 -45.26 -13.99
C GLU A 22 -11.47 -45.76 -15.20
N VAL A 23 -10.28 -45.19 -15.40
CA VAL A 23 -9.28 -45.74 -16.32
C VAL A 23 -8.11 -46.22 -15.47
N GLU A 24 -7.98 -47.53 -15.27
CA GLU A 24 -6.78 -48.17 -14.72
C GLU A 24 -6.05 -49.05 -15.76
N ASN A 25 -4.74 -48.81 -15.83
CA ASN A 25 -3.59 -49.73 -15.97
C ASN A 25 -3.72 -51.12 -16.62
N ASP A 26 -2.68 -51.48 -17.40
CA ASP A 26 -1.84 -52.64 -17.03
C ASP A 26 -0.40 -52.56 -17.59
N HIS A 27 0.60 -52.71 -16.71
CA HIS A 27 1.57 -53.83 -16.73
C HIS A 27 2.59 -53.73 -15.56
N THR A 28 2.35 -54.59 -14.57
CA THR A 28 3.26 -55.45 -13.74
C THR A 28 4.77 -55.50 -14.12
N GLU A 29 5.78 -55.80 -13.28
CA GLU A 29 5.95 -56.37 -11.92
C GLU A 29 7.47 -56.29 -11.51
N GLU A 30 7.78 -56.78 -10.30
CA GLU A 30 9.08 -57.13 -9.68
C GLU A 30 9.93 -56.09 -8.92
N ALA A 31 9.84 -56.23 -7.59
CA ALA A 31 10.80 -55.79 -6.58
C ALA A 31 12.11 -56.61 -6.57
N LYS A 32 13.25 -55.97 -6.21
CA LYS A 32 14.37 -56.63 -5.50
C LYS A 32 15.27 -55.64 -4.74
N LYS A 33 15.21 -55.69 -3.41
CA LYS A 33 16.26 -55.24 -2.48
C LYS A 33 17.52 -56.09 -2.65
N LYS A 34 18.71 -55.48 -2.74
CA LYS A 34 19.98 -56.09 -2.26
C LYS A 34 21.00 -55.03 -1.79
N LYS A 35 21.30 -55.08 -0.49
CA LYS A 35 22.50 -54.50 0.15
C LYS A 35 23.78 -55.15 -0.40
N LYS A 36 24.86 -54.39 -0.59
CA LYS A 36 26.21 -54.79 -0.13
C LYS A 36 27.23 -53.63 -0.06
N LYS A 37 27.99 -53.68 1.03
CA LYS A 37 29.08 -52.79 1.50
C LYS A 37 30.41 -53.04 0.76
N LYS A 38 31.14 -51.94 0.48
CA LYS A 38 32.51 -51.58 0.93
C LYS A 38 33.74 -52.47 0.55
N LYS A 39 34.70 -51.89 -0.18
CA LYS A 39 36.21 -51.91 0.00
C LYS A 39 36.83 -51.13 -1.18
N LYS A 40 37.51 -49.98 -1.04
CA LYS A 40 38.79 -49.58 -0.40
C LYS A 40 40.07 -50.02 -1.19
N ASN A 41 40.71 -49.06 -1.87
CA ASN A 41 42.14 -48.87 -2.16
C ASN A 41 42.28 -47.43 -2.71
N LYS A 42 42.93 -46.41 -2.13
CA LYS A 42 44.30 -46.15 -1.60
C LYS A 42 45.39 -45.98 -2.68
N SER A 43 45.74 -44.72 -2.99
CA SER A 43 47.08 -44.09 -3.18
C SER A 43 46.91 -42.85 -4.08
N ALA A 44 46.96 -41.60 -3.59
CA ALA A 44 48.14 -40.81 -3.20
C ALA A 44 49.12 -40.54 -4.36
N GLY A 45 49.08 -39.32 -4.89
CA GLY A 45 50.05 -38.70 -5.79
C GLY A 45 49.90 -37.18 -5.64
N ASP A 46 50.95 -36.54 -5.15
CA ASP A 46 51.04 -35.16 -4.67
C ASP A 46 51.68 -34.26 -5.74
N SER A 47 51.20 -33.02 -5.86
CA SER A 47 51.98 -31.87 -6.34
C SER A 47 51.18 -30.56 -6.17
N ALA A 48 51.46 -29.84 -5.07
CA ALA A 48 51.92 -28.43 -4.97
C ALA A 48 51.21 -27.33 -5.81
N ILE A 49 50.91 -26.09 -5.37
CA ILE A 49 51.12 -25.25 -4.16
C ILE A 49 50.12 -24.08 -4.31
N GLY A 50 49.60 -23.52 -3.21
CA GLY A 50 49.04 -22.16 -3.20
C GLY A 50 48.04 -21.86 -2.09
N LYS A 51 48.54 -21.52 -0.88
CA LYS A 51 47.74 -20.84 0.16
C LYS A 51 47.62 -19.37 -0.21
N ILE A 52 46.39 -18.85 -0.30
CA ILE A 52 46.07 -17.44 -0.03
C ILE A 52 44.80 -17.43 0.83
N GLU A 53 44.92 -16.75 1.96
CA GLU A 53 43.88 -16.47 2.94
C GLU A 53 42.83 -15.51 2.34
N GLY A 54 41.55 -15.78 2.59
CA GLY A 54 40.44 -14.90 2.23
C GLY A 54 39.49 -14.78 3.41
N GLU A 55 39.72 -13.76 4.25
CA GLU A 55 38.72 -13.27 5.19
C GLU A 55 37.72 -12.40 4.42
N GLU A 56 36.47 -12.84 4.36
CA GLU A 56 35.33 -11.99 4.04
C GLU A 56 35.05 -11.05 5.22
N LYS A 57 35.15 -9.74 5.01
CA LYS A 57 34.55 -8.73 5.89
C LYS A 57 33.42 -8.02 5.14
N ALA A 58 32.21 -8.52 5.36
CA ALA A 58 30.99 -7.76 5.15
C ALA A 58 30.88 -6.68 6.25
N SER A 59 30.92 -5.42 5.84
CA SER A 59 30.69 -4.26 6.72
C SER A 59 29.20 -3.96 6.79
N THR A 60 28.53 -4.52 7.79
CA THR A 60 27.18 -4.11 8.21
C THR A 60 27.28 -2.96 9.22
N THR A 61 26.99 -1.73 8.82
CA THR A 61 26.66 -0.65 9.77
C THR A 61 25.16 -0.60 9.93
N ALA A 62 24.67 -1.30 10.96
CA ALA A 62 23.34 -1.08 11.53
C ALA A 62 23.38 0.24 12.31
N ALA A 63 22.41 1.12 12.07
CA ALA A 63 22.12 2.22 12.98
C ALA A 63 20.90 1.80 13.81
N ASP A 64 21.17 1.39 15.04
CA ASP A 64 20.21 1.11 16.08
C ASP A 64 19.48 2.39 16.51
N ILE A 65 18.17 2.26 16.75
CA ILE A 65 17.35 3.24 17.47
C ILE A 65 17.59 3.02 18.97
N PRO A 66 18.16 3.97 19.73
CA PRO A 66 18.46 3.72 21.13
C PRO A 66 17.23 3.91 22.01
N ALA A 67 16.91 2.87 22.77
CA ALA A 67 16.06 2.93 23.94
C ALA A 67 16.92 3.21 25.20
N GLU A 68 16.29 3.98 26.09
CA GLU A 68 16.43 3.96 27.55
C GLU A 68 17.33 4.95 28.32
N ASN A 69 16.76 5.27 29.48
CA ASN A 69 17.12 6.19 30.54
C ASN A 69 18.39 5.79 31.30
N GLY A 70 19.02 6.77 31.96
CA GLY A 70 19.70 6.50 33.24
C GLY A 70 20.95 7.32 33.55
N ALA A 71 20.83 8.10 34.64
CA ALA A 71 21.88 8.51 35.58
C ALA A 71 22.97 9.50 35.11
N ALA A 72 22.86 10.70 35.67
CA ALA A 72 23.91 11.71 35.70
C ALA A 72 24.93 11.41 36.81
N GLU A 73 26.21 11.46 36.48
CA GLU A 73 27.28 11.75 37.43
C GLU A 73 28.10 12.93 36.91
N ALA A 74 28.33 13.88 37.82
CA ALA A 74 29.09 15.09 37.61
C ALA A 74 30.57 14.87 37.91
N ALA A 75 31.45 15.44 37.08
CA ALA A 75 32.83 15.72 37.46
C ALA A 75 33.30 17.02 36.76
N GLU A 76 33.67 18.01 37.57
CA GLU A 76 34.30 19.27 37.17
C GLU A 76 35.80 19.12 36.92
N GLY A 77 36.34 19.98 36.05
CA GLY A 77 37.71 20.49 36.20
C GLY A 77 38.50 20.73 34.91
N GLY A 78 38.76 22.01 34.59
CA GLY A 78 40.07 22.42 34.06
C GLY A 78 40.18 23.06 32.66
N ASP A 79 39.94 24.37 32.64
CA ASP A 79 40.29 25.46 31.70
C ASP A 79 41.36 25.27 30.60
N ALA A 80 41.05 25.78 29.39
CA ALA A 80 41.99 26.47 28.49
C ALA A 80 41.26 27.24 27.36
N GLU A 81 41.29 28.57 27.44
CA GLU A 81 40.77 29.52 26.45
C GLU A 81 41.34 29.35 25.03
N LYS A 82 40.44 29.19 24.04
CA LYS A 82 40.66 29.66 22.66
C LYS A 82 39.40 30.36 22.15
N LYS A 83 39.51 31.68 21.93
CA LYS A 83 38.52 32.54 21.26
C LYS A 83 38.02 31.91 19.95
N LYS A 84 36.84 31.29 19.99
CA LYS A 84 36.03 30.97 18.80
C LYS A 84 34.88 31.98 18.73
N LYS A 85 34.81 32.68 17.59
CA LYS A 85 33.66 33.49 17.17
C LYS A 85 32.36 32.75 17.51
N LYS A 86 31.57 33.29 18.46
CA LYS A 86 30.17 32.90 18.69
C LYS A 86 29.39 33.24 17.41
N ARG A 87 29.33 32.31 16.47
CA ARG A 87 28.18 32.22 15.56
C ARG A 87 27.02 31.88 16.48
N ASN A 88 26.06 32.81 16.61
CA ASN A 88 24.77 32.55 17.22
C ASN A 88 24.16 31.32 16.52
N ARG A 89 24.31 30.14 17.13
CA ARG A 89 23.52 28.97 16.81
C ARG A 89 22.13 29.35 17.29
N LYS A 90 21.28 29.83 16.37
CA LYS A 90 19.84 29.92 16.63
C LYS A 90 19.44 28.55 17.18
N LYS A 91 18.83 28.53 18.36
CA LYS A 91 18.17 27.33 18.91
C LYS A 91 17.39 26.68 17.77
N GLY A 92 17.78 25.46 17.40
CA GLY A 92 17.32 24.78 16.20
C GLY A 92 15.81 24.73 16.18
N GLY A 93 15.19 25.27 15.13
CA GLY A 93 13.78 25.03 14.86
C GLY A 93 13.56 23.55 14.60
N LYS A 94 12.31 23.09 14.76
CA LYS A 94 11.91 21.76 14.30
C LYS A 94 12.35 21.61 12.83
N PRO A 95 12.85 20.44 12.41
CA PRO A 95 13.10 20.17 10.99
C PRO A 95 11.88 20.57 10.15
N GLN A 96 12.12 21.26 9.04
CA GLN A 96 11.07 21.72 8.13
C GLN A 96 11.34 21.17 6.74
N GLN A 97 10.26 20.85 6.03
CA GLN A 97 10.33 20.48 4.62
C GLN A 97 10.73 21.69 3.77
N THR A 98 11.42 21.45 2.66
CA THR A 98 11.76 22.48 1.65
C THR A 98 10.62 22.71 0.65
N ASP A 99 10.75 23.73 -0.20
CA ASP A 99 9.85 23.98 -1.34
C ASP A 99 10.71 24.18 -2.61
N PRO A 100 10.75 23.22 -3.56
CA PRO A 100 10.05 21.93 -3.58
C PRO A 100 10.52 20.97 -2.48
N PRO A 101 9.74 19.93 -2.13
CA PRO A 101 10.07 19.03 -1.02
C PRO A 101 11.24 18.10 -1.36
N THR A 102 12.23 18.03 -0.49
CA THR A 102 13.48 17.26 -0.70
C THR A 102 14.00 16.53 0.53
N VAL A 103 13.51 16.88 1.72
CA VAL A 103 13.96 16.28 2.98
C VAL A 103 13.19 14.97 3.19
N PRO A 104 13.87 13.82 3.37
CA PRO A 104 13.22 12.56 3.71
C PRO A 104 12.31 12.69 4.94
N ILE A 105 11.18 12.00 4.95
CA ILE A 105 10.22 12.07 6.07
C ILE A 105 10.88 11.64 7.38
N VAL A 106 11.72 10.62 7.37
CA VAL A 106 12.45 10.16 8.58
C VAL A 106 13.27 11.27 9.24
N ASP A 107 13.84 12.19 8.45
CA ASP A 107 14.65 13.30 8.97
C ASP A 107 13.79 14.44 9.54
N LEU A 108 12.51 14.49 9.17
CA LEU A 108 11.55 15.46 9.73
C LEU A 108 11.05 15.06 11.12
N TYR A 109 11.12 13.78 11.46
CA TYR A 109 10.64 13.19 12.71
C TYR A 109 11.78 12.44 13.42
N PRO A 110 12.74 13.16 14.05
CA PRO A 110 13.93 12.54 14.66
C PRO A 110 13.62 11.68 15.90
N ASP A 111 12.42 11.78 16.46
CA ASP A 111 11.91 10.88 17.50
C ASP A 111 11.39 9.54 16.95
N GLY A 112 11.33 9.40 15.62
CA GLY A 112 10.81 8.23 14.95
C GLY A 112 9.30 8.06 15.10
N VAL A 113 8.55 9.09 15.52
CA VAL A 113 7.09 9.01 15.70
C VAL A 113 6.40 9.79 14.59
N PHE A 114 5.77 9.06 13.67
CA PHE A 114 5.14 9.67 12.49
C PHE A 114 3.67 10.06 12.73
N PRO A 115 3.13 11.07 12.02
CA PRO A 115 1.78 11.55 12.22
C PRO A 115 0.73 10.45 12.02
N ILE A 116 -0.15 10.31 13.00
CA ILE A 116 -1.31 9.42 12.92
C ILE A 116 -2.28 9.97 11.86
N GLY A 117 -2.89 9.07 11.08
CA GLY A 117 -3.99 9.41 10.17
C GLY A 117 -5.28 9.73 10.94
N GLU A 118 -6.37 9.83 10.18
CA GLU A 118 -7.71 9.92 10.77
C GLU A 118 -8.06 8.61 11.48
N ILE A 119 -8.63 8.74 12.69
CA ILE A 119 -9.08 7.61 13.50
C ILE A 119 -10.60 7.64 13.50
N GLU A 120 -11.20 6.63 12.90
CA GLU A 120 -12.65 6.44 12.84
C GLU A 120 -13.07 5.37 13.86
N GLU A 121 -14.21 5.59 14.50
CA GLU A 121 -14.84 4.57 15.34
C GLU A 121 -15.62 3.59 14.46
N TYR A 122 -15.54 2.29 14.76
CA TYR A 122 -16.31 1.29 14.03
C TYR A 122 -17.81 1.54 14.21
N ALA A 123 -18.55 1.53 13.09
CA ALA A 123 -19.99 1.70 13.13
C ALA A 123 -20.66 0.61 14.00
N PRO A 124 -21.65 0.97 14.84
CA PRO A 124 -22.44 -0.02 15.55
C PRO A 124 -23.27 -0.82 14.53
N GLY A 125 -22.93 -2.10 14.35
CA GLY A 125 -23.68 -3.06 13.55
C GLY A 125 -25.08 -3.36 14.10
N LYS A 126 -25.90 -4.02 13.28
CA LYS A 126 -27.31 -4.34 13.55
C LYS A 126 -27.52 -5.49 14.54
N ASP A 127 -26.50 -6.31 14.80
CA ASP A 127 -26.62 -7.62 15.44
C ASP A 127 -25.63 -7.85 16.60
N ASP A 128 -25.36 -6.84 17.45
CA ASP A 128 -24.50 -6.92 18.66
C ASP A 128 -23.06 -7.46 18.47
N ARG A 129 -22.67 -7.94 17.27
CA ARG A 129 -21.34 -8.48 16.90
C ARG A 129 -20.26 -7.41 16.72
N THR A 130 -20.55 -6.23 17.20
CA THR A 130 -19.82 -5.01 16.90
C THR A 130 -18.47 -4.94 17.60
N ALA A 131 -17.52 -4.23 16.98
CA ALA A 131 -16.28 -3.78 17.62
C ALA A 131 -16.50 -2.67 18.69
N VAL A 132 -17.70 -2.61 19.31
CA VAL A 132 -18.19 -1.53 20.21
C VAL A 132 -17.26 -1.23 21.39
N ASN A 133 -16.42 -2.18 21.79
CA ASN A 133 -15.46 -1.98 22.87
C ASN A 133 -14.00 -1.97 22.40
N ARG A 134 -13.71 -1.92 21.10
CA ARG A 134 -12.32 -2.03 20.62
C ARG A 134 -11.47 -0.81 20.98
N MET A 135 -12.07 0.37 20.95
CA MET A 135 -11.39 1.62 21.31
C MET A 135 -11.27 1.82 22.82
N THR A 136 -12.06 1.09 23.63
CA THR A 136 -12.14 1.26 25.10
C THR A 136 -11.54 0.09 25.89
N SER A 137 -11.59 -1.13 25.35
CA SER A 137 -11.07 -2.34 25.97
C SER A 137 -9.55 -2.30 26.09
N GLU A 138 -9.04 -2.54 27.31
CA GLU A 138 -7.61 -2.53 27.58
C GLU A 138 -6.88 -3.69 26.86
N GLU A 139 -7.53 -4.83 26.66
CA GLU A 139 -6.99 -5.95 25.89
C GLU A 139 -6.74 -5.53 24.44
N LYS A 140 -7.71 -4.86 23.81
CA LYS A 140 -7.59 -4.42 22.41
C LYS A 140 -6.56 -3.31 22.26
N ARG A 141 -6.53 -2.35 23.19
CA ARG A 141 -5.48 -1.32 23.24
C ARG A 141 -4.09 -1.92 23.44
N ALA A 142 -3.95 -2.95 24.27
CA ALA A 142 -2.69 -3.66 24.46
C ALA A 142 -2.24 -4.33 23.15
N MET A 143 -3.14 -5.00 22.43
CA MET A 143 -2.82 -5.56 21.11
C MET A 143 -2.42 -4.49 20.09
N ASP A 144 -3.10 -3.34 20.04
CA ASP A 144 -2.71 -2.26 19.12
C ASP A 144 -1.34 -1.66 19.46
N ARG A 145 -0.99 -1.58 20.76
CA ARG A 145 0.36 -1.17 21.18
C ARG A 145 1.43 -2.18 20.73
N MET A 146 1.11 -3.48 20.69
CA MET A 146 2.04 -4.51 20.20
C MET A 146 2.34 -4.41 18.70
N HIS A 147 1.45 -3.78 17.91
CA HIS A 147 1.65 -3.55 16.46
C HIS A 147 2.06 -2.11 16.13
N ASN A 148 2.51 -1.34 17.13
CA ASN A 148 2.82 0.07 16.93
C ASN A 148 3.92 0.30 15.90
N ASP A 149 4.91 -0.59 15.84
CA ASP A 149 5.97 -0.63 14.83
C ASP A 149 5.39 -0.67 13.40
N ILE A 150 4.48 -1.60 13.14
CA ILE A 150 3.78 -1.73 11.85
C ILE A 150 3.00 -0.45 11.54
N TYR A 151 2.23 0.06 12.50
CA TYR A 151 1.46 1.28 12.30
C TYR A 151 2.35 2.49 12.04
N ASN A 152 3.51 2.55 12.67
CA ASN A 152 4.46 3.65 12.50
C ASN A 152 5.13 3.61 11.12
N GLU A 153 5.48 2.43 10.60
CA GLU A 153 5.96 2.24 9.22
C GLU A 153 4.91 2.69 8.19
N VAL A 154 3.64 2.30 8.38
CA VAL A 154 2.51 2.73 7.55
C VAL A 154 2.37 4.26 7.58
N ARG A 155 2.50 4.89 8.76
CA ARG A 155 2.39 6.35 8.93
C ARG A 155 3.53 7.11 8.24
N LEU A 156 4.76 6.59 8.27
CA LEU A 156 5.90 7.15 7.53
C LEU A 156 5.60 7.17 6.04
N ALA A 157 5.22 6.02 5.46
CA ALA A 157 4.85 5.92 4.05
C ALA A 157 3.68 6.86 3.71
N ALA A 158 2.67 6.95 4.59
CA ALA A 158 1.51 7.80 4.37
C ALA A 158 1.89 9.30 4.37
N GLU A 159 2.84 9.71 5.22
CA GLU A 159 3.33 11.09 5.23
C GLU A 159 4.14 11.42 3.97
N ALA A 160 4.94 10.48 3.48
CA ALA A 160 5.65 10.64 2.21
C ALA A 160 4.67 10.80 1.05
N HIS A 161 3.60 9.99 1.02
CA HIS A 161 2.50 10.11 0.05
C HIS A 161 1.80 11.48 0.15
N ARG A 162 1.42 11.91 1.37
CA ARG A 162 0.75 13.20 1.61
C ARG A 162 1.57 14.39 1.13
N GLN A 163 2.87 14.43 1.40
CA GLN A 163 3.72 15.52 0.96
C GLN A 163 3.98 15.48 -0.55
N THR A 164 4.18 14.29 -1.12
CA THR A 164 4.34 14.11 -2.57
C THR A 164 3.10 14.58 -3.32
N ARG A 165 1.91 14.07 -2.97
CA ARG A 165 0.67 14.46 -3.68
C ARG A 165 0.38 15.96 -3.58
N LYS A 166 0.69 16.58 -2.42
CA LYS A 166 0.52 18.03 -2.21
C LYS A 166 1.42 18.85 -3.13
N HIS A 167 2.65 18.40 -3.36
CA HIS A 167 3.56 19.02 -4.34
C HIS A 167 3.04 18.83 -5.76
N ILE A 168 2.70 17.60 -6.12
CA ILE A 168 2.27 17.26 -7.48
C ILE A 168 0.98 17.95 -7.90
N GLN A 169 0.00 18.09 -7.01
CA GLN A 169 -1.21 18.87 -7.27
C GLN A 169 -0.94 20.34 -7.63
N LYS A 170 0.17 20.91 -7.17
CA LYS A 170 0.61 22.26 -7.54
C LYS A 170 1.47 22.28 -8.80
N PHE A 171 2.27 21.24 -9.01
CA PHE A 171 3.21 21.12 -10.12
C PHE A 171 2.50 20.86 -11.45
N ILE A 172 1.59 19.88 -11.51
CA ILE A 172 0.94 19.45 -12.75
C ILE A 172 0.21 20.62 -13.42
N LYS A 173 0.35 20.75 -14.75
CA LYS A 173 -0.36 21.71 -15.60
C LYS A 173 -0.69 21.07 -16.96
N PRO A 174 -1.74 21.55 -17.68
CA PRO A 174 -1.95 21.15 -19.07
C PRO A 174 -0.75 21.55 -19.93
N GLY A 175 -0.45 20.76 -20.95
CA GLY A 175 0.70 20.92 -21.83
C GLY A 175 1.94 20.12 -21.41
N MET A 176 1.95 19.54 -20.21
CA MET A 176 3.00 18.62 -19.76
C MET A 176 2.77 17.22 -20.33
N THR A 177 3.84 16.53 -20.70
CA THR A 177 3.76 15.11 -21.05
C THR A 177 3.45 14.27 -19.81
N MET A 178 2.81 13.12 -20.01
CA MET A 178 2.58 12.17 -18.91
C MET A 178 3.91 11.69 -18.30
N ILE A 179 4.97 11.59 -19.12
CA ILE A 179 6.32 11.21 -18.67
C ILE A 179 6.86 12.24 -17.67
N GLU A 180 6.83 13.54 -18.01
CA GLU A 180 7.31 14.61 -17.11
C GLU A 180 6.57 14.59 -15.77
N ILE A 181 5.25 14.34 -15.80
CA ILE A 181 4.42 14.25 -14.59
C ILE A 181 4.83 13.05 -13.73
N CYS A 182 4.96 11.86 -14.33
CA CYS A 182 5.35 10.65 -13.62
C CYS A 182 6.77 10.75 -13.06
N GLU A 183 7.73 11.23 -13.85
CA GLU A 183 9.13 11.38 -13.42
C GLU A 183 9.28 12.36 -12.26
N GLU A 184 8.62 13.53 -12.29
CA GLU A 184 8.67 14.47 -11.17
C GLU A 184 8.02 13.89 -9.90
N LEU A 185 6.88 13.19 -10.04
CA LEU A 185 6.21 12.52 -8.93
C LEU A 185 7.13 11.48 -8.29
N GLU A 186 7.69 10.59 -9.09
CA GLU A 186 8.52 9.50 -8.60
C GLU A 186 9.84 10.01 -8.01
N ASN A 187 10.46 11.02 -8.62
CA ASN A 187 11.66 11.66 -8.08
C ASN A 187 11.38 12.32 -6.73
N THR A 188 10.22 12.96 -6.57
CA THR A 188 9.79 13.51 -5.28
C THR A 188 9.56 12.39 -4.27
N ALA A 189 8.76 11.39 -4.62
CA ALA A 189 8.41 10.28 -3.74
C ALA A 189 9.64 9.50 -3.26
N ARG A 190 10.61 9.21 -4.14
CA ARG A 190 11.88 8.53 -3.78
C ARG A 190 12.70 9.33 -2.76
N LYS A 191 12.77 10.66 -2.92
CA LYS A 191 13.44 11.54 -1.95
C LYS A 191 12.73 11.53 -0.60
N LEU A 192 11.41 11.69 -0.61
CA LEU A 192 10.63 11.81 0.63
C LEU A 192 10.54 10.50 1.40
N ILE A 193 10.42 9.36 0.72
CA ILE A 193 10.42 8.05 1.38
C ILE A 193 11.81 7.64 1.88
N GLY A 194 12.87 8.22 1.32
CA GLY A 194 14.25 7.80 1.57
C GLY A 194 14.52 6.43 0.97
N GLU A 195 14.36 6.31 -0.35
CA GLU A 195 14.46 5.03 -1.08
C GLU A 195 15.73 4.23 -0.73
N ASN A 196 15.54 2.96 -0.39
CA ASN A 196 16.60 2.06 0.08
C ASN A 196 16.26 0.61 -0.24
N GLY A 197 16.51 0.21 -1.50
CA GLY A 197 16.24 -1.14 -1.98
C GLY A 197 14.80 -1.57 -1.67
N LEU A 198 14.63 -2.76 -1.07
CA LEU A 198 13.31 -3.25 -0.67
C LEU A 198 12.82 -2.70 0.67
N LYS A 199 13.66 -2.00 1.44
CA LYS A 199 13.27 -1.49 2.78
C LYS A 199 12.41 -0.24 2.69
N ALA A 200 12.61 0.60 1.68
CA ALA A 200 11.85 1.83 1.49
C ALA A 200 11.82 2.18 0.01
N GLY A 201 10.66 2.56 -0.53
CA GLY A 201 10.57 2.85 -1.95
C GLY A 201 9.15 3.08 -2.44
N LEU A 202 9.01 3.06 -3.76
CA LEU A 202 7.73 3.11 -4.46
C LEU A 202 7.11 1.72 -4.50
N ALA A 203 5.85 1.60 -4.10
CA ALA A 203 5.18 0.30 -4.00
C ALA A 203 4.71 -0.24 -5.35
N PHE A 204 4.37 0.66 -6.28
CA PHE A 204 3.92 0.34 -7.63
C PHE A 204 4.10 1.58 -8.52
N PRO A 205 4.07 1.42 -9.86
CA PRO A 205 4.27 2.52 -10.80
C PRO A 205 3.24 3.64 -10.65
N THR A 206 3.59 4.85 -11.07
CA THR A 206 2.68 6.00 -11.07
C THR A 206 1.61 5.85 -12.14
N GLY A 207 0.42 5.42 -11.74
CA GLY A 207 -0.77 5.46 -12.56
C GLY A 207 -1.18 6.89 -12.85
N CYS A 208 -1.38 7.22 -14.13
CA CYS A 208 -1.86 8.52 -14.60
C CYS A 208 -2.95 8.34 -15.67
N SER A 209 -3.83 7.38 -15.41
CA SER A 209 -4.86 6.94 -16.37
C SER A 209 -5.83 8.08 -16.68
N ARG A 210 -6.23 8.20 -17.95
CA ARG A 210 -6.87 9.40 -18.46
C ARG A 210 -8.23 9.11 -19.10
N ASN A 211 -9.19 9.99 -18.85
CA ASN A 211 -10.53 9.96 -19.41
C ASN A 211 -11.18 8.58 -19.17
N HIS A 212 -11.59 7.90 -20.24
CA HIS A 212 -12.24 6.59 -20.20
C HIS A 212 -11.37 5.46 -19.64
N CYS A 213 -10.03 5.59 -19.65
CA CYS A 213 -9.12 4.64 -19.03
C CYS A 213 -9.10 4.89 -17.51
N ALA A 214 -9.62 3.94 -16.73
CA ALA A 214 -9.83 4.14 -15.29
C ALA A 214 -8.56 3.96 -14.45
N ALA A 215 -7.74 2.96 -14.76
CA ALA A 215 -6.56 2.58 -13.97
C ALA A 215 -5.49 1.89 -14.83
N HIS A 216 -4.30 1.71 -14.24
CA HIS A 216 -3.17 0.91 -14.77
C HIS A 216 -2.51 1.42 -16.06
N TYR A 217 -2.76 2.65 -16.48
CA TYR A 217 -1.92 3.33 -17.47
C TYR A 217 -0.84 4.17 -16.78
N THR A 218 0.40 3.98 -17.21
CA THR A 218 1.57 4.82 -16.98
C THR A 218 2.35 4.85 -18.31
N PRO A 219 2.96 5.99 -18.71
CA PRO A 219 3.61 6.08 -20.01
C PRO A 219 4.86 5.19 -20.08
N ASN A 220 5.00 4.46 -21.18
CA ASN A 220 6.27 3.83 -21.54
C ASN A 220 7.21 4.83 -22.23
N ALA A 221 8.47 4.46 -22.38
CA ALA A 221 9.44 5.28 -23.12
C ALA A 221 8.93 5.62 -24.53
N GLY A 222 8.98 6.91 -24.86
CA GLY A 222 8.53 7.44 -26.15
C GLY A 222 7.02 7.71 -26.26
N ASP A 223 6.25 7.51 -25.19
CA ASP A 223 4.84 7.93 -25.16
C ASP A 223 4.72 9.46 -25.27
N PRO A 224 4.13 10.00 -26.35
CA PRO A 224 4.04 11.44 -26.58
C PRO A 224 2.80 12.06 -25.92
N THR A 225 2.07 11.32 -25.10
CA THR A 225 0.80 11.78 -24.52
C THR A 225 1.02 13.02 -23.65
N VAL A 226 0.26 14.07 -23.94
CA VAL A 226 0.27 15.35 -23.23
C VAL A 226 -1.02 15.51 -22.46
N PHE A 227 -0.95 15.93 -21.20
CA PHE A 227 -2.12 16.25 -20.38
C PHE A 227 -2.81 17.52 -20.89
N GLU A 228 -4.10 17.44 -21.18
CA GLU A 228 -4.92 18.51 -21.73
C GLU A 228 -5.85 19.14 -20.69
N TYR A 229 -6.45 20.28 -21.01
CA TYR A 229 -7.33 21.02 -20.10
C TYR A 229 -8.63 20.26 -19.75
N ASP A 230 -9.20 19.56 -20.72
CA ASP A 230 -10.45 18.80 -20.58
C ASP A 230 -10.23 17.35 -20.10
N ASP A 231 -9.00 16.97 -19.78
CA ASP A 231 -8.71 15.62 -19.32
C ASP A 231 -9.11 15.39 -17.86
N VAL A 232 -9.58 14.16 -17.60
CA VAL A 232 -9.79 13.62 -16.25
C VAL A 232 -8.70 12.58 -15.97
N VAL A 233 -7.68 12.97 -15.21
CA VAL A 233 -6.52 12.13 -14.90
C VAL A 233 -6.62 11.58 -13.49
N LYS A 234 -6.45 10.27 -13.32
CA LYS A 234 -6.35 9.63 -12.00
C LYS A 234 -4.88 9.44 -11.71
N ILE A 235 -4.37 10.15 -10.70
CA ILE A 235 -3.01 10.00 -10.18
C ILE A 235 -3.06 8.99 -9.05
N ASP A 236 -2.47 7.83 -9.29
CA ASP A 236 -2.47 6.70 -8.39
C ASP A 236 -1.03 6.20 -8.21
N PHE A 237 -0.50 6.31 -7.01
CA PHE A 237 0.88 5.92 -6.72
C PHE A 237 1.00 5.42 -5.29
N GLY A 238 2.00 4.57 -5.06
CA GLY A 238 2.21 3.97 -3.76
C GLY A 238 3.61 4.18 -3.22
N THR A 239 3.70 4.22 -1.89
CA THR A 239 4.96 4.25 -1.15
C THR A 239 4.95 3.14 -0.11
N HIS A 240 6.12 2.66 0.30
CA HIS A 240 6.20 1.66 1.37
C HIS A 240 7.44 1.81 2.24
N ILE A 241 7.33 1.28 3.46
CA ILE A 241 8.44 0.96 4.35
C ILE A 241 8.31 -0.52 4.74
N ASN A 242 9.35 -1.32 4.53
CA ASN A 242 9.40 -2.76 4.82
C ASN A 242 8.19 -3.54 4.30
N GLY A 243 7.70 -3.18 3.11
CA GLY A 243 6.52 -3.79 2.48
C GLY A 243 5.17 -3.32 3.03
N ARG A 244 5.13 -2.39 3.99
CA ARG A 244 3.90 -1.71 4.43
C ARG A 244 3.49 -0.68 3.40
N ILE A 245 2.62 -1.09 2.49
CA ILE A 245 2.21 -0.31 1.32
C ILE A 245 1.13 0.70 1.71
N ILE A 246 1.31 1.93 1.22
CA ILE A 246 0.23 2.91 1.07
C ILE A 246 -0.18 2.91 -0.38
N ASP A 247 -1.42 2.52 -0.63
CA ASP A 247 -2.10 2.64 -1.92
C ASP A 247 -3.14 3.77 -1.79
N CYS A 248 -2.92 4.88 -2.48
CA CYS A 248 -3.79 6.05 -2.38
C CYS A 248 -3.73 6.87 -3.67
N ALA A 249 -4.91 7.26 -4.16
CA ALA A 249 -5.07 7.96 -5.42
C ALA A 249 -5.89 9.24 -5.27
N PHE A 250 -5.83 10.10 -6.28
CA PHE A 250 -6.74 11.23 -6.44
C PHE A 250 -6.99 11.52 -7.93
N THR A 251 -8.14 12.11 -8.22
CA THR A 251 -8.46 12.61 -9.57
C THR A 251 -8.02 14.06 -9.69
N HIS A 252 -7.38 14.40 -10.80
CA HIS A 252 -6.95 15.74 -11.15
C HIS A 252 -7.66 16.19 -12.44
N THR A 253 -8.30 17.35 -12.36
CA THR A 253 -9.06 17.99 -13.45
C THR A 253 -8.77 19.49 -13.43
N PHE A 254 -8.73 20.11 -14.61
CA PHE A 254 -8.67 21.58 -14.73
C PHE A 254 -10.01 22.19 -15.08
N ASN A 255 -10.81 21.51 -15.89
CA ASN A 255 -12.14 21.98 -16.22
C ASN A 255 -13.13 21.69 -15.07
N PRO A 256 -13.76 22.73 -14.47
CA PRO A 256 -14.72 22.55 -13.37
C PRO A 256 -15.99 21.79 -13.77
N LYS A 257 -16.24 21.55 -15.06
CA LYS A 257 -17.37 20.70 -15.51
C LYS A 257 -17.34 19.30 -14.90
N TYR A 258 -16.18 18.82 -14.47
CA TYR A 258 -16.02 17.51 -13.82
C TYR A 258 -16.13 17.54 -12.29
N ASP A 259 -16.28 18.71 -11.66
CA ASP A 259 -16.23 18.84 -10.19
C ASP A 259 -17.29 17.96 -9.51
N LYS A 260 -18.50 17.92 -10.06
CA LYS A 260 -19.59 17.10 -9.51
C LYS A 260 -19.33 15.60 -9.65
N LEU A 261 -18.66 15.17 -10.74
CA LEU A 261 -18.23 13.78 -10.91
C LEU A 261 -17.15 13.41 -9.89
N VAL A 262 -16.17 14.29 -9.68
CA VAL A 262 -15.09 14.08 -8.69
C VAL A 262 -15.66 14.08 -7.26
N GLU A 263 -16.64 14.94 -6.97
CA GLU A 263 -17.38 14.97 -5.71
C GLU A 263 -18.11 13.64 -5.45
N ALA A 264 -18.88 13.15 -6.43
CA ALA A 264 -19.62 11.89 -6.34
C ALA A 264 -18.69 10.71 -5.97
N VAL A 265 -17.57 10.58 -6.68
CA VAL A 265 -16.62 9.49 -6.46
C VAL A 265 -15.92 9.62 -5.10
N ARG A 266 -15.61 10.86 -4.67
CA ARG A 266 -15.03 11.13 -3.35
C ARG A 266 -16.00 10.75 -2.24
N ASP A 267 -17.26 11.11 -2.37
CA ASP A 267 -18.29 10.80 -1.37
C ASP A 267 -18.55 9.29 -1.28
N ALA A 268 -18.65 8.62 -2.43
CA ALA A 268 -18.75 7.16 -2.49
C ALA A 268 -17.53 6.46 -1.86
N THR A 269 -16.32 6.95 -2.11
CA THR A 269 -15.09 6.43 -1.47
C THR A 269 -15.12 6.61 0.04
N ASN A 270 -15.47 7.81 0.53
CA ASN A 270 -15.59 8.09 1.96
C ASN A 270 -16.69 7.27 2.62
N THR A 271 -17.77 6.97 1.90
CA THR A 271 -18.84 6.08 2.34
C THR A 271 -18.30 4.66 2.52
N GLY A 272 -17.52 4.16 1.54
CA GLY A 272 -16.82 2.89 1.66
C GLY A 272 -15.88 2.84 2.86
N ILE A 273 -15.11 3.90 3.12
CA ILE A 273 -14.21 4.02 4.27
C ILE A 273 -14.99 3.94 5.59
N LYS A 274 -16.10 4.68 5.71
CA LYS A 274 -16.96 4.68 6.92
C LYS A 274 -17.67 3.34 7.14
N ALA A 275 -18.08 2.69 6.05
CA ALA A 275 -18.74 1.39 6.08
C ALA A 275 -17.76 0.26 6.40
N ALA A 276 -16.48 0.40 6.05
CA ALA A 276 -15.47 -0.61 6.30
C ALA A 276 -15.22 -0.81 7.80
N GLY A 277 -15.16 -2.07 8.22
CA GLY A 277 -14.96 -2.39 9.62
C GLY A 277 -14.67 -3.87 9.84
N ILE A 278 -14.18 -4.19 11.04
CA ILE A 278 -14.07 -5.59 11.48
C ILE A 278 -15.48 -6.19 11.50
N ASP A 279 -15.59 -7.43 11.02
CA ASP A 279 -16.84 -8.20 10.92
C ASP A 279 -17.89 -7.66 9.92
N VAL A 280 -17.53 -6.66 9.10
CA VAL A 280 -18.40 -6.15 8.02
C VAL A 280 -18.30 -7.02 6.77
N GLN A 281 -19.43 -7.30 6.12
CA GLN A 281 -19.47 -8.03 4.86
C GLN A 281 -19.07 -7.12 3.68
N LEU A 282 -18.18 -7.60 2.81
CA LEU A 282 -17.70 -6.82 1.66
C LEU A 282 -18.82 -6.39 0.71
N CYS A 283 -19.87 -7.21 0.54
CA CYS A 283 -21.01 -6.86 -0.30
C CYS A 283 -21.81 -5.66 0.25
N ASP A 284 -21.90 -5.51 1.57
CA ASP A 284 -22.61 -4.40 2.21
C ASP A 284 -21.87 -3.07 2.02
N ILE A 285 -20.53 -3.12 2.01
CA ILE A 285 -19.68 -1.98 1.66
C ILE A 285 -19.92 -1.60 0.19
N GLY A 286 -19.88 -2.59 -0.71
CA GLY A 286 -20.14 -2.38 -2.14
C GLY A 286 -21.51 -1.78 -2.43
N ALA A 287 -22.55 -2.26 -1.73
CA ALA A 287 -23.91 -1.75 -1.86
C ALA A 287 -24.00 -0.27 -1.42
N GLN A 288 -23.41 0.09 -0.27
CA GLN A 288 -23.41 1.48 0.22
C GLN A 288 -22.62 2.43 -0.70
N ILE A 289 -21.47 1.98 -1.21
CA ILE A 289 -20.70 2.74 -2.21
C ILE A 289 -21.55 2.99 -3.45
N GLN A 290 -22.22 1.95 -3.97
CA GLN A 290 -23.04 2.07 -5.17
C GLN A 290 -24.24 2.99 -4.94
N GLU A 291 -24.93 2.86 -3.81
CA GLU A 291 -26.07 3.72 -3.44
C GLU A 291 -25.67 5.20 -3.46
N VAL A 292 -24.56 5.55 -2.80
CA VAL A 292 -24.10 6.94 -2.79
C VAL A 292 -23.65 7.38 -4.18
N MET A 293 -22.86 6.57 -4.89
CA MET A 293 -22.37 6.92 -6.23
C MET A 293 -23.51 7.20 -7.20
N GLU A 294 -24.52 6.33 -7.24
CA GLU A 294 -25.66 6.41 -8.17
C GLU A 294 -26.73 7.43 -7.73
N SER A 295 -26.59 8.03 -6.55
CA SER A 295 -27.42 9.16 -6.11
C SER A 295 -27.03 10.49 -6.78
N TYR A 296 -25.85 10.56 -7.42
CA TYR A 296 -25.36 11.75 -8.11
C TYR A 296 -25.72 11.74 -9.59
N GLU A 297 -26.13 12.92 -10.08
CA GLU A 297 -26.25 13.23 -11.51
C GLU A 297 -25.23 14.32 -11.88
N VAL A 298 -24.71 14.25 -13.10
CA VAL A 298 -23.78 15.23 -13.66
C VAL A 298 -24.24 15.65 -15.05
N GLU A 299 -24.11 16.93 -15.37
CA GLU A 299 -24.31 17.43 -16.74
C GLU A 299 -22.95 17.69 -17.38
N LEU A 300 -22.67 17.00 -18.48
CA LEU A 300 -21.44 17.16 -19.26
C LEU A 300 -21.82 17.46 -20.70
N ASP A 301 -21.35 18.61 -21.20
CA ASP A 301 -21.50 19.03 -22.59
C ASP A 301 -22.96 18.97 -23.10
N GLY A 302 -23.91 19.40 -22.25
CA GLY A 302 -25.35 19.46 -22.56
C GLY A 302 -26.10 18.12 -22.39
N LYS A 303 -25.47 17.10 -21.81
CA LYS A 303 -26.09 15.81 -21.53
C LYS A 303 -25.97 15.42 -20.07
N THR A 304 -27.08 14.99 -19.49
CA THR A 304 -27.15 14.50 -18.10
C THR A 304 -26.81 13.01 -18.04
N TYR A 305 -26.06 12.64 -17.01
CA TYR A 305 -25.66 11.27 -16.70
C TYR A 305 -25.84 11.02 -15.21
N GLN A 306 -26.45 9.88 -14.87
CA GLN A 306 -26.27 9.30 -13.54
C GLN A 306 -24.86 8.74 -13.44
N VAL A 307 -24.15 9.06 -12.35
CA VAL A 307 -22.81 8.51 -12.10
C VAL A 307 -22.92 7.02 -11.81
N LYS A 308 -22.01 6.20 -12.34
CA LYS A 308 -22.04 4.74 -12.19
C LYS A 308 -20.73 4.23 -11.65
N SER A 309 -20.81 3.30 -10.71
CA SER A 309 -19.66 2.51 -10.27
C SER A 309 -19.15 1.62 -11.40
N ILE A 310 -17.82 1.54 -11.57
CA ILE A 310 -17.22 0.60 -12.53
C ILE A 310 -17.28 -0.79 -11.91
N ARG A 311 -18.32 -1.56 -12.26
CA ARG A 311 -18.70 -2.82 -11.60
C ARG A 311 -17.62 -3.91 -11.52
N ASN A 312 -16.59 -3.84 -12.36
CA ASN A 312 -15.48 -4.79 -12.41
C ASN A 312 -14.15 -4.19 -11.90
N LEU A 313 -14.21 -3.05 -11.20
CA LEU A 313 -13.11 -2.50 -10.41
C LEU A 313 -13.51 -2.49 -8.94
N ASN A 314 -12.53 -2.71 -8.06
CA ASN A 314 -12.77 -2.96 -6.65
C ASN A 314 -11.62 -2.41 -5.79
N GLY A 315 -11.90 -2.18 -4.51
CA GLY A 315 -10.84 -2.15 -3.49
C GLY A 315 -10.29 -3.56 -3.22
N HIS A 316 -9.22 -3.65 -2.44
CA HIS A 316 -8.52 -4.90 -2.16
C HIS A 316 -7.86 -4.87 -0.77
N SER A 317 -7.53 -6.05 -0.25
CA SER A 317 -6.69 -6.16 0.93
C SER A 317 -5.22 -5.90 0.57
N ILE A 318 -4.42 -5.48 1.56
CA ILE A 318 -2.98 -5.24 1.39
C ILE A 318 -2.24 -6.12 2.39
N SER A 319 -1.18 -6.75 1.91
CA SER A 319 -0.23 -7.56 2.68
C SER A 319 1.20 -7.05 2.47
N PRO A 320 2.18 -7.46 3.29
CA PRO A 320 3.57 -7.09 3.05
C PRO A 320 4.02 -7.44 1.63
N TYR A 321 4.42 -6.41 0.86
CA TYR A 321 4.84 -6.55 -0.54
C TYR A 321 3.81 -7.15 -1.51
N SER A 322 2.52 -7.17 -1.15
CA SER A 322 1.46 -7.71 -1.99
C SER A 322 0.20 -6.86 -1.87
N LYS A 323 -0.40 -6.51 -3.00
CA LYS A 323 -1.66 -5.79 -3.08
C LYS A 323 -2.64 -6.47 -4.02
#